data_AF-A0A7X9WIN5-F1
#
_entry.id   AF-A0A7X9WIN5-F1
#
_cell.length_a   1.000
_cell.length_b   1.000
_cell.length_c   1.000
_cell.angle_alpha   90.00
_cell.angle_beta   90.00
_cell.angle_gamma   90.00
#
_symmetry.space_group_name_H-M   'P 1'
#
loop_
_entity.id
_entity.type
_entity.pdbx_description
1 polymer ?
#
loop_
_entity_poly.entity_id
_entity_poly.type
_entity_poly.pdbx_seq_one_letter_code
_entity_poly.pdbx_strand_id
1 'polypeptide(L)'
;MQNPVKSPARILARFRLPIAVAAAAFAQPAMAQYIGHATLPTPHTPQSYRDPDSGLIFYVERDGRGVAAIGADGQVAWVADPFVDARMEPYRLERPVIVSIGKPLEWMIRDRKGRFVSIAFNSTQFGILDIADGKFIFLGQD
;
A
#
# COMPACT_ATOMS: atom_id res chain seq x y z
N MET A 1 -87.21 -50.43 -29.80
CA MET A 1 -87.44 -49.04 -29.32
C MET A 1 -86.64 -48.86 -28.04
N GLN A 2 -85.94 -47.72 -27.92
CA GLN A 2 -85.25 -47.17 -26.73
C GLN A 2 -83.93 -47.82 -26.26
N ASN A 3 -82.84 -47.12 -26.59
CA ASN A 3 -81.63 -46.92 -25.78
C ASN A 3 -81.97 -46.05 -24.53
N PRO A 4 -81.07 -45.76 -23.56
CA PRO A 4 -79.77 -46.37 -23.17
C PRO A 4 -79.60 -46.49 -21.62
N VAL A 5 -78.53 -47.12 -21.10
CA VAL A 5 -77.86 -46.64 -19.87
C VAL A 5 -76.34 -46.85 -19.98
N LYS A 6 -75.61 -45.74 -19.98
CA LYS A 6 -74.15 -45.67 -19.81
C LYS A 6 -73.83 -45.84 -18.33
N SER A 7 -72.83 -46.65 -17.99
CA SER A 7 -72.21 -46.67 -16.65
C SER A 7 -70.70 -46.43 -16.75
N PRO A 8 -70.13 -45.51 -15.95
CA PRO A 8 -68.78 -44.98 -16.19
C PRO A 8 -67.66 -45.71 -15.42
N ALA A 9 -66.49 -45.65 -16.06
CA ALA A 9 -65.16 -45.41 -15.50
C ALA A 9 -64.63 -46.29 -14.34
N ARG A 10 -63.67 -47.14 -14.70
CA ARG A 10 -62.66 -47.72 -13.81
C ARG A 10 -61.57 -46.69 -13.46
N ILE A 11 -61.26 -46.61 -12.16
CA ILE A 11 -59.94 -46.57 -11.51
C ILE A 11 -58.91 -45.56 -12.05
N LEU A 12 -58.54 -44.57 -11.23
CA LEU A 12 -57.14 -44.39 -10.78
C LEU A 12 -57.07 -43.34 -9.64
N ALA A 13 -56.87 -43.81 -8.41
CA ALA A 13 -56.24 -43.01 -7.38
C ALA A 13 -54.73 -42.98 -7.66
N ARG A 14 -54.09 -41.80 -7.66
CA ARG A 14 -52.67 -41.66 -7.24
C ARG A 14 -52.21 -40.19 -7.17
N PHE A 15 -51.76 -39.85 -5.95
CA PHE A 15 -50.63 -38.99 -5.59
C PHE A 15 -50.67 -37.50 -5.99
N ARG A 16 -50.98 -36.67 -4.97
CA ARG A 16 -50.49 -35.29 -4.90
C ARG A 16 -49.03 -35.31 -4.44
N LEU A 17 -48.11 -34.90 -5.30
CA LEU A 17 -46.78 -34.44 -4.87
C LEU A 17 -46.91 -33.00 -4.37
N PRO A 18 -46.35 -32.63 -3.20
CA PRO A 18 -46.07 -31.23 -2.92
C PRO A 18 -44.86 -30.80 -3.75
N ILE A 19 -45.04 -29.79 -4.60
CA ILE A 19 -43.93 -29.08 -5.25
C ILE A 19 -43.25 -28.26 -4.13
N ALA A 20 -42.15 -28.78 -3.60
CA ALA A 20 -41.25 -28.00 -2.76
C ALA A 20 -40.46 -27.05 -3.66
N VAL A 21 -40.80 -25.76 -3.63
CA VAL A 21 -39.98 -24.70 -4.25
C VAL A 21 -38.77 -24.49 -3.34
N ALA A 22 -37.62 -25.06 -3.71
CA ALA A 22 -36.35 -24.74 -3.07
C ALA A 22 -35.91 -23.35 -3.53
N ALA A 23 -36.06 -22.33 -2.67
CA ALA A 23 -35.44 -21.03 -2.88
C ALA A 23 -33.93 -21.18 -2.64
N ALA A 24 -33.16 -21.34 -3.71
CA ALA A 24 -31.70 -21.21 -3.64
C ALA A 24 -31.38 -19.73 -3.42
N ALA A 25 -31.03 -19.37 -2.18
CA ALA A 25 -30.48 -18.07 -1.87
C ALA A 25 -29.09 -17.96 -2.51
N PHE A 26 -29.01 -17.29 -3.66
CA PHE A 26 -27.73 -16.88 -4.23
C PHE A 26 -27.17 -15.75 -3.36
N ALA A 27 -26.22 -16.08 -2.48
CA ALA A 27 -25.39 -15.08 -1.83
C ALA A 27 -24.57 -14.37 -2.92
N GLN A 28 -24.88 -13.12 -3.20
CA GLN A 28 -24.05 -12.30 -4.08
C GLN A 28 -22.70 -12.08 -3.40
N PRO A 29 -21.56 -12.36 -4.05
CA PRO A 29 -20.26 -12.03 -3.48
C PRO A 29 -20.20 -10.52 -3.27
N ALA A 30 -19.83 -10.10 -2.06
CA ALA A 30 -19.54 -8.70 -1.78
C ALA A 30 -18.46 -8.24 -2.76
N MET A 31 -18.80 -7.31 -3.65
CA MET A 31 -17.84 -6.67 -4.54
C MET A 31 -16.84 -5.95 -3.64
N ALA A 32 -15.63 -6.49 -3.51
CA ALA A 32 -14.53 -5.80 -2.85
C ALA A 32 -14.34 -4.46 -3.58
N GLN A 33 -14.58 -3.37 -2.89
CA GLN A 33 -14.41 -2.04 -3.45
C GLN A 33 -12.91 -1.82 -3.68
N TYR A 34 -12.48 -1.95 -4.92
CA TYR A 34 -11.11 -1.64 -5.32
C TYR A 34 -10.90 -0.13 -5.24
N ILE A 35 -10.11 0.31 -4.26
CA ILE A 35 -9.65 1.70 -4.17
C ILE A 35 -8.39 1.80 -5.03
N GLY A 36 -8.54 2.32 -6.25
CA GLY A 36 -7.41 2.67 -7.08
C GLY A 36 -6.71 3.91 -6.53
N HIS A 37 -5.46 3.78 -6.10
CA HIS A 37 -4.59 4.92 -5.81
C HIS A 37 -4.03 5.46 -7.12
N ALA A 38 -4.41 6.69 -7.50
CA ALA A 38 -3.81 7.37 -8.62
C ALA A 38 -2.57 8.15 -8.16
N THR A 39 -1.40 7.81 -8.70
CA THR A 39 -0.19 8.63 -8.52
C THR A 39 -0.24 9.79 -9.51
N LEU A 40 -0.65 10.96 -9.04
CA LEU A 40 -0.51 12.19 -9.82
C LEU A 40 0.99 12.54 -9.94
N PRO A 41 1.47 13.06 -11.09
CA PRO A 41 2.81 13.61 -11.18
C PRO A 41 2.91 14.78 -10.19
N THR A 42 3.53 14.52 -9.04
CA THR A 42 3.82 15.58 -8.09
C THR A 42 5.11 16.25 -8.57
N PRO A 43 5.11 17.56 -8.89
CA PRO A 43 6.35 18.25 -9.11
C PRO A 43 7.20 18.09 -7.84
N HIS A 44 8.34 17.41 -7.96
CA HIS A 44 9.25 17.19 -6.85
C HIS A 44 9.83 18.53 -6.43
N THR A 45 9.27 19.05 -5.34
CA THR A 45 9.77 20.25 -4.69
C THR A 45 10.85 19.80 -3.73
N PRO A 46 12.00 20.50 -3.66
CA PRO A 46 13.00 20.23 -2.63
C PRO A 46 12.34 20.21 -1.25
N GLN A 47 12.72 19.24 -0.43
CA GLN A 47 12.19 19.09 0.93
C GLN A 47 13.30 19.30 1.93
N SER A 48 12.95 19.80 3.12
CA SER A 48 13.91 19.89 4.21
C SER A 48 13.28 19.44 5.52
N TYR A 49 14.05 18.72 6.32
CA TYR A 49 13.69 18.30 7.66
C TYR A 49 14.82 18.65 8.62
N ARG A 50 14.51 19.33 9.72
CA ARG A 50 15.48 19.62 10.79
C ARG A 50 15.25 18.65 11.94
N ASP A 51 16.25 17.85 12.26
CA ASP A 51 16.21 16.99 13.43
C ASP A 51 16.56 17.81 14.69
N PRO A 52 15.65 17.90 15.68
CA PRO A 52 15.84 18.78 16.84
C PRO A 52 16.99 18.33 17.75
N ASP A 53 17.30 17.03 17.78
CA ASP A 53 18.28 16.46 18.70
C ASP A 53 19.72 16.60 18.17
N SER A 54 19.90 16.52 16.86
CA SER A 54 21.21 16.70 16.19
C SER A 54 21.49 18.14 15.81
N GLY A 55 20.43 18.93 15.57
CA GLY A 55 20.53 20.23 14.92
C GLY A 55 20.82 20.17 13.42
N LEU A 56 20.94 18.97 12.82
CA LEU A 56 21.17 18.78 11.40
C LEU A 56 19.90 19.08 10.59
N ILE A 57 20.11 19.64 9.41
CA ILE A 57 19.10 19.81 8.38
C ILE A 57 19.35 18.77 7.30
N PHE A 58 18.36 17.93 7.04
CA PHE A 58 18.34 17.00 5.93
C PHE A 58 17.63 17.68 4.76
N TYR A 59 18.34 17.86 3.66
CA TYR A 59 17.83 18.50 2.47
C TYR A 59 17.72 17.47 1.35
N VAL A 60 16.50 17.26 0.85
CA VAL A 60 16.23 16.47 -0.36
C VAL A 60 16.43 17.38 -1.56
N GLU A 61 17.34 16.98 -2.43
CA GLU A 61 17.71 17.74 -3.62
C GLU A 61 16.55 17.86 -4.63
N ARG A 62 16.70 18.78 -5.57
CA ARG A 62 15.67 19.07 -6.58
C ARG A 62 15.32 17.87 -7.46
N ASP A 63 16.27 16.95 -7.66
CA ASP A 63 16.02 15.73 -8.43
C ASP A 63 15.21 14.67 -7.65
N GLY A 64 14.95 14.93 -6.37
CA GLY A 64 14.18 14.09 -5.47
C GLY A 64 14.90 12.81 -5.04
N ARG A 65 16.20 12.64 -5.33
CA ARG A 65 16.93 11.42 -4.93
C ARG A 65 18.04 11.69 -3.93
N GLY A 66 18.82 12.73 -4.16
CA GLY A 66 19.91 13.11 -3.27
C GLY A 66 19.38 13.60 -1.93
N VAL A 67 20.05 13.18 -0.85
CA VAL A 67 19.86 13.73 0.49
C VAL A 67 21.20 14.22 1.00
N ALA A 68 21.25 15.49 1.40
CA ALA A 68 22.40 16.07 2.10
C ALA A 68 22.06 16.30 3.57
N ALA A 69 22.97 15.95 4.47
CA ALA A 69 22.92 16.39 5.87
C ALA A 69 23.80 17.63 6.05
N ILE A 70 23.21 18.69 6.59
CA ILE A 70 23.81 20.01 6.70
C ILE A 70 23.84 20.43 8.17
N GLY A 71 25.03 20.78 8.65
CA GLY A 71 25.28 21.33 9.98
C GLY A 71 24.60 22.68 10.21
N ALA A 72 24.47 23.06 11.48
CA ALA A 72 23.96 24.38 11.86
C ALA A 72 24.89 25.54 11.39
N ASP A 73 26.16 25.23 11.11
CA ASP A 73 27.15 26.13 10.52
C ASP A 73 27.07 26.20 8.98
N GLY A 74 26.15 25.45 8.36
CA GLY A 74 25.97 25.36 6.92
C GLY A 74 26.93 24.38 6.22
N GLN A 75 27.79 23.67 6.95
CA GLN A 75 28.68 22.69 6.35
C GLN A 75 27.95 21.39 6.03
N VAL A 76 28.25 20.78 4.88
CA VAL A 76 27.72 19.49 4.48
C VAL A 76 28.48 18.39 5.24
N ALA A 77 27.77 17.63 6.07
CA ALA A 77 28.32 16.49 6.79
C ALA A 77 28.49 15.27 5.86
N TRP A 78 27.47 15.01 5.04
CA TRP A 78 27.47 13.95 4.03
C TRP A 78 26.38 14.18 2.98
N VAL A 79 26.52 13.48 1.85
CA VAL A 79 25.52 13.38 0.78
C VAL A 79 25.34 11.91 0.44
N ALA A 80 24.10 11.48 0.24
CA ALA A 80 23.75 10.11 -0.12
C ALA A 80 22.64 10.08 -1.18
N ASP A 81 22.61 9.04 -2.01
CA ASP A 81 21.46 8.65 -2.82
C ASP A 81 20.90 7.35 -2.22
N PRO A 82 19.89 7.43 -1.33
CA PRO A 82 19.46 6.27 -0.55
C PRO A 82 19.02 5.07 -1.39
N PHE A 83 18.51 5.32 -2.61
CA PHE A 83 18.06 4.27 -3.51
C PHE A 83 19.24 3.55 -4.18
N VAL A 84 20.20 4.32 -4.70
CA VAL A 84 21.40 3.78 -5.37
C VAL A 84 22.36 3.15 -4.37
N ASP A 85 22.64 3.84 -3.26
CA ASP A 85 23.66 3.43 -2.29
C ASP A 85 23.28 2.12 -1.59
N ALA A 86 21.99 1.92 -1.34
CA ALA A 86 21.46 0.67 -0.79
C ALA A 86 21.20 -0.41 -1.86
N ARG A 87 21.50 -0.14 -3.14
CA ARG A 87 21.28 -1.05 -4.27
C ARG A 87 19.84 -1.59 -4.30
N MET A 88 18.88 -0.68 -4.14
CA MET A 88 17.48 -1.06 -4.15
C MET A 88 17.06 -1.50 -5.55
N GLU A 89 16.31 -2.59 -5.61
CA GLU A 89 15.65 -2.99 -6.84
C GLU A 89 14.44 -2.06 -7.10
N PRO A 90 14.19 -1.66 -8.35
CA PRO A 90 12.99 -0.91 -8.73
C PRO A 90 11.70 -1.60 -8.29
N TYR A 91 10.77 -0.81 -7.74
CA TYR A 91 9.42 -1.25 -7.41
C TYR A 91 8.41 -0.21 -7.91
N ARG A 92 7.45 -0.62 -8.76
CA ARG A 92 6.43 0.24 -9.42
C ARG A 92 6.96 1.34 -10.34
N LEU A 93 8.16 1.87 -10.09
CA LEU A 93 8.82 2.93 -10.82
C LEU A 93 10.30 2.59 -10.98
N GLU A 94 10.85 2.81 -12.18
CA GLU A 94 12.28 2.58 -12.46
C GLU A 94 13.18 3.59 -11.73
N ARG A 95 12.69 4.82 -11.56
CA ARG A 95 13.41 5.90 -10.89
C ARG A 95 12.53 6.51 -9.81
N PRO A 96 12.43 5.86 -8.64
CA PRO A 96 11.70 6.43 -7.53
C PRO A 96 12.43 7.62 -6.93
N VAL A 97 11.66 8.47 -6.28
CA VAL A 97 12.09 9.73 -5.67
C VAL A 97 11.42 9.89 -4.32
N ILE A 98 12.10 10.60 -3.42
CA ILE A 98 11.72 10.82 -2.04
C ILE A 98 10.50 11.75 -2.00
N VAL A 99 9.43 11.27 -1.38
CA VAL A 99 8.19 12.03 -1.17
C VAL A 99 8.00 12.43 0.28
N SER A 100 8.74 11.83 1.21
CA SER A 100 8.70 12.18 2.62
C SER A 100 10.06 11.96 3.27
N ILE A 101 10.44 12.87 4.16
CA ILE A 101 11.56 12.75 5.08
C ILE A 101 11.15 13.29 6.45
N GLY A 102 11.53 12.62 7.55
CA GLY A 102 11.17 13.10 8.88
C GLY A 102 11.59 12.22 10.04
N LYS A 103 10.92 12.42 11.17
CA LYS A 103 11.13 11.60 12.37
C LYS A 103 10.67 10.15 12.10
N PRO A 104 11.48 9.14 12.43
CA PRO A 104 11.08 7.76 12.26
C PRO A 104 9.98 7.37 13.24
N LEU A 105 9.14 6.41 12.84
CA LEU A 105 8.20 5.77 13.74
C LEU A 105 8.94 4.82 14.69
N GLU A 106 8.41 4.63 15.90
CA GLU A 106 9.03 3.81 16.95
C GLU A 106 9.38 2.40 16.47
N TRP A 107 8.48 1.77 15.70
CA TRP A 107 8.70 0.41 15.19
C TRP A 107 9.84 0.33 14.16
N MET A 108 10.18 1.44 13.48
CA MET A 108 11.27 1.46 12.51
C MET A 108 12.64 1.35 13.18
N ILE A 109 12.74 1.78 14.45
CA ILE A 109 14.00 1.93 15.19
C ILE A 109 14.10 1.04 16.44
N ARG A 110 13.04 0.31 16.82
CA ARG A 110 12.91 -0.44 18.08
C ARG A 110 14.15 -1.28 18.46
N ASP A 111 14.76 -1.95 17.48
CA ASP A 111 15.90 -2.86 17.69
C ASP A 111 17.19 -2.34 17.05
N ARG A 112 17.29 -1.03 16.83
CA ARG A 112 18.41 -0.39 16.13
C ARG A 112 19.14 0.56 17.07
N LYS A 113 20.47 0.51 17.02
CA LYS A 113 21.34 1.48 17.68
C LYS A 113 21.63 2.62 16.73
N GLY A 114 21.67 3.84 17.25
CA GLY A 114 21.95 5.04 16.45
C GLY A 114 20.77 5.99 16.45
N ARG A 115 20.86 7.02 15.61
CA ARG A 115 19.76 7.96 15.37
C ARG A 115 19.44 7.96 13.90
N PHE A 116 18.16 8.10 13.60
CA PHE A 116 17.66 7.89 12.26
C PHE A 116 16.67 8.97 11.85
N VAL A 117 16.58 9.19 10.55
CA VAL A 117 15.44 9.86 9.91
C VAL A 117 14.74 8.87 9.00
N SER A 118 13.41 8.91 8.94
CA SER A 118 12.65 8.09 7.99
C SER A 118 12.62 8.76 6.63
N ILE A 119 12.62 7.95 5.57
CA ILE A 119 12.31 8.38 4.21
C ILE A 119 11.31 7.43 3.56
N ALA A 120 10.46 7.99 2.70
CA ALA A 120 9.55 7.23 1.84
C ALA A 120 9.67 7.68 0.39
N PHE A 121 9.58 6.71 -0.53
CA PHE A 121 9.64 6.94 -1.96
C PHE A 121 8.24 6.92 -2.58
N ASN A 122 8.07 7.59 -3.73
CA ASN A 122 6.85 7.50 -4.54
C ASN A 122 6.61 6.10 -5.15
N SER A 123 7.57 5.18 -5.05
CA SER A 123 7.40 3.76 -5.33
C SER A 123 6.64 3.00 -4.24
N THR A 124 6.34 3.63 -3.10
CA THR A 124 5.88 3.02 -1.82
C THR A 124 6.91 2.18 -1.08
N GLN A 125 8.15 2.13 -1.56
CA GLN A 125 9.28 1.67 -0.76
C GLN A 125 9.61 2.70 0.33
N PHE A 126 10.11 2.23 1.48
CA PHE A 126 10.49 3.11 2.58
C PHE A 126 11.60 2.51 3.44
N GLY A 127 12.20 3.36 4.26
CA GLY A 127 13.21 2.95 5.23
C GLY A 127 13.68 4.09 6.11
N ILE A 128 14.89 3.95 6.62
CA ILE A 128 15.52 4.93 7.49
C ILE A 128 16.95 5.22 7.06
N LEU A 129 17.42 6.45 7.26
CA LEU A 129 18.80 6.88 7.08
C LEU A 129 19.45 7.03 8.46
N ASP A 130 20.66 6.48 8.64
CA ASP A 130 21.49 6.79 9.79
C ASP A 130 21.98 8.25 9.70
N ILE A 131 21.77 9.00 10.76
CA ILE A 131 22.15 10.42 10.83
C ILE A 131 23.67 10.61 10.76
N ALA A 132 24.46 9.63 11.22
CA ALA A 132 25.91 9.76 11.32
C ALA A 132 26.60 9.73 9.95
N ASP A 133 26.15 8.89 9.03
CA ASP A 133 26.85 8.60 7.77
C ASP A 133 25.94 8.58 6.53
N GLY A 134 24.63 8.80 6.70
CA GLY A 134 23.67 8.77 5.60
C GLY A 134 23.37 7.38 5.07
N LYS A 135 23.77 6.32 5.79
CA LYS A 135 23.50 4.94 5.36
C LYS A 135 22.00 4.65 5.38
N PHE A 136 21.46 4.27 4.23
CA PHE A 136 20.07 3.86 4.12
C PHE A 136 19.85 2.39 4.52
N ILE A 137 18.77 2.15 5.24
CA ILE A 137 18.31 0.82 5.64
C ILE A 137 16.87 0.66 5.16
N PHE A 138 16.71 -0.23 4.17
CA PHE A 138 15.40 -0.62 3.66
C PHE A 138 14.57 -1.33 4.74
N LEU A 139 13.30 -0.95 4.88
CA LEU A 139 12.38 -1.53 5.86
C LEU A 139 11.16 -2.20 5.23
N GLY A 140 10.84 -1.88 3.97
CA GLY A 140 9.75 -2.54 3.27
C GLY A 140 9.16 -1.70 2.15
N GLN A 141 8.06 -2.22 1.64
CA GLN A 141 7.22 -1.63 0.62
C GLN A 141 5.78 -2.08 0.83
N ASP A 142 4.84 -1.24 0.41
CA ASP A 142 3.39 -1.53 0.43
C ASP A 142 2.86 -1.72 -0.99
#